data_AF-A0A0G0UUP7-F1
#
_entry.id   AF-A0A0G0UUP7-F1
#
_cell.length_a   1.000
_cell.length_b   1.000
_cell.length_c   1.000
_cell.angle_alpha   90.00
_cell.angle_beta   90.00
_cell.angle_gamma   90.00
#
_symmetry.space_group_name_H-M   'P 1'
#
loop_
_entity.id
_entity.type
_entity.pdbx_description
1 polymer ?
#
loop_
_entity_poly.entity_id
_entity_poly.type
_entity_poly.pdbx_seq_one_letter_code
_entity_poly.pdbx_strand_id
1 'polypeptide(L)'
;FIKKRKENFRQLYAFFKQYKEFFILSEWEDEADPCWFGFMLVVRDGAPFTRLELVRYLEEHKIATRHLFAGNLLKHPAYLGRLDVRVAGSLANSDKIMHDGFWIGVYPGITKTMVDYMKQVVRLFMSSKSISVRN
;
A
#
# COMPACT_ATOMS: atom_id res chain seq x y z
N PHE A 1 -17.54 7.30 12.25
CA PHE A 1 -16.37 6.42 12.01
C PHE A 1 -16.26 5.95 10.56
N ILE A 2 -17.18 5.11 10.07
CA ILE A 2 -17.10 4.47 8.73
C ILE A 2 -17.03 5.49 7.59
N LYS A 3 -17.92 6.48 7.58
CA LYS A 3 -17.96 7.56 6.56
C LYS A 3 -16.59 8.20 6.35
N LYS A 4 -15.89 8.53 7.44
CA LYS A 4 -14.59 9.21 7.37
C LYS A 4 -13.49 8.35 6.76
N ARG A 5 -13.47 7.04 7.05
CA ARG A 5 -12.56 6.08 6.43
C ARG A 5 -12.75 6.00 4.92
N LYS A 6 -14.02 5.94 4.48
CA LYS A 6 -14.38 5.93 3.06
C LYS A 6 -13.98 7.23 2.36
N GLU A 7 -14.20 8.38 2.98
CA GLU A 7 -13.76 9.69 2.44
C GLU A 7 -12.23 9.77 2.28
N ASN A 8 -11.47 9.34 3.30
CA ASN A 8 -10.02 9.35 3.25
C ASN A 8 -9.49 8.36 2.20
N PHE A 9 -10.05 7.15 2.15
CA PHE A 9 -9.72 6.15 1.15
C PHE A 9 -9.98 6.67 -0.27
N ARG A 10 -11.16 7.24 -0.56
CA ARG A 10 -11.50 7.77 -1.90
C ARG A 10 -10.53 8.87 -2.34
N GLN A 11 -10.13 9.75 -1.44
CA GLN A 11 -9.17 10.82 -1.74
C GLN A 11 -7.79 10.28 -2.10
N LEU A 12 -7.31 9.27 -1.38
CA LEU A 12 -6.04 8.60 -1.69
C LEU A 12 -6.16 7.76 -2.96
N TYR A 13 -7.27 7.05 -3.16
CA TYR A 13 -7.52 6.24 -4.34
C TYR A 13 -7.49 7.08 -5.62
N ALA A 14 -8.24 8.19 -5.64
CA ALA A 14 -8.27 9.11 -6.77
C ALA A 14 -6.86 9.68 -7.07
N PHE A 15 -6.08 9.96 -6.02
CA PHE A 15 -4.70 10.41 -6.18
C PHE A 15 -3.80 9.30 -6.75
N PHE A 16 -3.75 8.12 -6.15
CA PHE A 16 -2.88 7.04 -6.60
C PHE A 16 -3.26 6.44 -7.96
N LYS A 17 -4.50 6.63 -8.43
CA LYS A 17 -4.94 6.22 -9.77
C LYS A 17 -4.08 6.81 -10.89
N GLN A 18 -3.52 8.01 -10.69
CA GLN A 18 -2.59 8.64 -11.65
C GLN A 18 -1.22 7.94 -11.72
N TYR A 19 -0.90 7.09 -10.75
CA TYR A 19 0.35 6.32 -10.65
C TYR A 19 0.11 4.81 -10.81
N LYS A 20 -0.99 4.40 -11.47
CA LYS A 20 -1.36 2.98 -11.67
C LYS A 20 -0.31 2.14 -12.41
N GLU A 21 0.60 2.78 -13.14
CA GLU A 21 1.74 2.14 -13.81
C GLU A 21 2.78 1.62 -12.81
N PHE A 22 2.87 2.25 -11.63
CA PHE A 22 3.85 1.91 -10.58
C PHE A 22 3.21 1.17 -9.40
N PHE A 23 1.89 1.24 -9.25
CA PHE A 23 1.17 0.63 -8.14
C PHE A 23 0.04 -0.29 -8.60
N ILE A 24 -0.12 -1.41 -7.92
CA ILE A 24 -1.35 -2.20 -7.90
C ILE A 24 -2.23 -1.61 -6.79
N LEU A 25 -3.44 -1.18 -7.14
CA LEU A 25 -4.41 -0.61 -6.19
C LEU A 25 -5.47 -1.66 -5.86
N SER A 26 -6.14 -1.48 -4.71
CA SER A 26 -7.28 -2.34 -4.35
C SER A 26 -8.39 -2.28 -5.40
N GLU A 27 -8.90 -3.45 -5.74
CA GLU A 27 -10.15 -3.65 -6.45
C GLU A 27 -11.17 -4.23 -5.48
N TRP A 28 -12.45 -3.98 -5.74
CA TRP A 28 -13.57 -4.49 -4.95
C TRP A 28 -14.78 -4.66 -5.88
N GLU A 29 -15.66 -5.59 -5.53
CA GLU A 29 -16.89 -5.88 -6.28
C GLU A 29 -17.88 -4.71 -6.25
N ASP A 30 -18.70 -4.57 -7.28
CA ASP A 30 -19.64 -3.45 -7.44
C ASP A 30 -20.67 -3.38 -6.30
N GLU A 31 -21.13 -4.53 -5.80
CA GLU A 31 -22.07 -4.61 -4.67
C GLU A 31 -21.39 -4.46 -3.30
N ALA A 32 -20.06 -4.40 -3.25
CA ALA A 32 -19.33 -4.25 -2.00
C ALA A 32 -19.30 -2.79 -1.53
N ASP A 33 -19.49 -2.59 -0.22
CA ASP A 33 -19.31 -1.28 0.43
C ASP A 33 -18.22 -1.34 1.54
N PRO A 34 -16.92 -1.45 1.18
CA PRO A 34 -15.88 -1.81 2.12
C PRO A 34 -15.67 -0.76 3.23
N CYS A 35 -15.55 -1.24 4.47
CA CYS A 35 -15.07 -0.44 5.60
C CYS A 35 -13.54 -0.52 5.67
N TRP A 36 -12.86 0.37 4.96
CA TRP A 36 -11.41 0.34 4.81
C TRP A 36 -10.65 0.46 6.15
N PHE A 37 -9.80 -0.53 6.44
CA PHE A 37 -8.91 -0.51 7.60
C PHE A 37 -7.70 0.43 7.37
N GLY A 38 -7.10 0.37 6.17
CA GLY A 38 -6.13 1.33 5.63
C GLY A 38 -6.09 1.28 4.11
N PHE A 39 -5.15 2.00 3.52
CA PHE A 39 -5.00 2.15 2.08
C PHE A 39 -3.82 1.29 1.60
N MET A 40 -4.11 0.18 0.94
CA MET A 40 -3.10 -0.77 0.47
C MET A 40 -2.44 -0.30 -0.82
N LEU A 41 -1.12 -0.42 -0.87
CA LEU A 41 -0.29 -0.16 -2.03
C LEU A 41 0.66 -1.33 -2.25
N VAL A 42 0.70 -1.84 -3.47
CA VAL A 42 1.71 -2.83 -3.88
C VAL A 42 2.52 -2.24 -5.01
N VAL A 43 3.84 -2.16 -4.84
CA VAL A 43 4.73 -1.66 -5.90
C VAL A 43 4.79 -2.70 -7.02
N ARG A 44 4.56 -2.26 -8.27
CA ARG A 44 4.63 -3.14 -9.45
C ARG A 44 6.08 -3.50 -9.75
N ASP A 45 6.26 -4.68 -10.34
CA ASP A 45 7.56 -5.06 -10.91
C ASP A 45 7.93 -4.06 -12.02
N GLY A 46 9.21 -3.70 -12.07
CA GLY A 46 9.72 -2.72 -13.05
C GLY A 46 9.50 -1.25 -12.69
N ALA A 47 8.87 -0.93 -11.54
CA ALA A 47 8.85 0.45 -11.04
C ALA A 47 10.29 0.94 -10.82
N PRO A 48 10.61 2.23 -11.07
CA PRO A 48 11.96 2.77 -10.94
C PRO A 48 12.36 3.03 -9.47
N PHE A 49 11.65 2.39 -8.54
CA PHE A 49 11.88 2.44 -7.11
C PHE A 49 11.35 1.15 -6.47
N THR A 50 11.91 0.81 -5.32
CA THR A 50 11.48 -0.31 -4.49
C THR A 50 10.45 0.14 -3.45
N ARG A 51 9.67 -0.81 -2.92
CA ARG A 51 8.81 -0.58 -1.75
C ARG A 51 9.60 -0.01 -0.56
N LEU A 52 10.82 -0.52 -0.33
CA LEU A 52 11.65 -0.08 0.80
C LEU A 52 12.04 1.40 0.69
N GLU A 53 12.42 1.86 -0.51
CA GLU A 53 12.74 3.28 -0.74
C GLU A 53 11.54 4.18 -0.48
N LEU A 54 10.36 3.81 -1.00
CA LEU A 54 9.15 4.59 -0.78
C LEU A 54 8.74 4.60 0.70
N VAL A 55 8.77 3.46 1.37
CA VAL A 55 8.43 3.37 2.80
C VAL A 55 9.39 4.22 3.65
N ARG A 56 10.70 4.11 3.44
CA ARG A 56 11.69 4.93 4.14
C ARG A 56 11.43 6.41 3.94
N TYR A 57 11.19 6.82 2.69
CA TYR A 57 10.89 8.21 2.37
C TYR A 57 9.63 8.70 3.09
N LEU A 58 8.54 7.92 3.09
CA LEU A 58 7.31 8.28 3.80
C LEU A 58 7.53 8.41 5.31
N GLU A 59 8.27 7.49 5.91
CA GLU A 59 8.52 7.46 7.36
C GLU A 59 9.46 8.58 7.82
N GLU A 60 10.48 8.93 7.03
CA GLU A 60 11.31 10.12 7.24
C GLU A 60 10.46 11.41 7.26
N HIS A 61 9.42 11.44 6.43
CA HIS A 61 8.42 12.51 6.38
C HIS A 61 7.23 12.31 7.33
N LYS A 62 7.40 11.51 8.39
CA LYS A 62 6.41 11.33 9.47
C LYS A 62 5.07 10.72 9.01
N ILE A 63 5.04 10.05 7.85
CA ILE A 63 3.90 9.27 7.39
C ILE A 63 4.15 7.81 7.76
N ALA A 64 3.46 7.34 8.79
CA ALA A 64 3.60 5.96 9.24
C ALA A 64 3.09 4.98 8.17
N THR A 65 3.90 3.96 7.88
CA THR A 65 3.55 2.85 7.00
C THR A 65 3.51 1.54 7.78
N ARG A 66 2.85 0.52 7.25
CA ARG A 66 2.87 -0.82 7.84
C ARG A 66 2.94 -1.85 6.72
N HIS A 67 3.60 -2.98 6.96
CA HIS A 67 3.48 -4.15 6.08
C HIS A 67 2.10 -4.80 6.24
N LEU A 68 1.70 -5.64 5.28
CA LEU A 68 0.49 -6.45 5.43
C LEU A 68 0.75 -7.61 6.39
N PHE A 69 0.67 -7.33 7.70
CA PHE A 69 0.88 -8.30 8.77
C PHE A 69 2.20 -9.08 8.58
N ALA A 70 2.14 -10.41 8.56
CA ALA A 70 3.30 -11.28 8.35
C ALA A 70 3.72 -11.40 6.87
N GLY A 71 2.94 -10.87 5.92
CA GLY A 71 3.14 -11.10 4.48
C GLY A 71 2.90 -12.57 4.13
N ASN A 72 3.97 -13.35 4.00
CA ASN A 72 3.91 -14.79 3.83
C ASN A 72 4.24 -15.50 5.16
N LEU A 73 3.22 -16.11 5.78
CA LEU A 73 3.38 -16.83 7.05
C LEU A 73 4.44 -17.93 6.98
N LEU A 74 4.58 -18.64 5.86
CA LEU A 74 5.57 -19.71 5.72
C LEU A 74 7.02 -19.22 5.70
N LYS A 75 7.24 -17.91 5.52
CA LYS A 75 8.56 -17.28 5.61
C LYS A 75 8.82 -16.67 6.99
N HIS A 76 7.81 -16.58 7.84
CA HIS A 76 7.93 -16.06 9.19
C HIS A 76 8.67 -17.08 10.09
N PRO A 77 9.59 -16.66 10.98
CA PRO A 77 10.38 -17.58 11.82
C PRO A 77 9.56 -18.62 12.59
N ALA A 78 8.39 -18.23 13.09
CA ALA A 78 7.48 -19.13 13.81
C ALA A 78 6.95 -20.33 12.97
N TYR A 79 7.05 -20.27 11.64
CA TYR A 79 6.55 -21.30 10.72
C TYR A 79 7.65 -21.92 9.84
N LEU A 80 8.90 -21.45 9.96
CA LEU A 80 10.02 -22.02 9.19
C LEU A 80 10.22 -23.49 9.57
N GLY A 81 10.30 -24.37 8.57
CA GLY A 81 10.54 -25.80 8.77
C GLY A 81 9.33 -26.61 9.24
N ARG A 82 8.14 -26.01 9.32
CA ARG A 82 6.88 -26.73 9.59
C ARG A 82 6.60 -27.76 8.49
N LEU A 83 6.46 -29.02 8.86
CA LEU A 83 6.13 -30.14 7.94
C LEU A 83 4.64 -30.49 7.93
N ASP A 84 3.86 -29.95 8.87
CA ASP A 84 2.42 -30.15 9.05
C ASP A 84 1.57 -29.12 8.27
N VAL A 85 2.17 -28.45 7.28
CA VAL A 85 1.48 -27.47 6.42
C VAL A 85 1.52 -27.95 4.97
N ARG A 86 0.42 -27.77 4.26
CA ARG A 86 0.32 -28.07 2.82
C ARG A 86 0.13 -26.79 2.03
N VAL A 87 0.80 -26.69 0.89
CA VAL A 87 0.62 -25.63 -0.10
C VAL A 87 0.08 -26.25 -1.37
N ALA A 88 -1.03 -25.72 -1.89
CA ALA A 88 -1.56 -26.10 -3.19
C ALA A 88 -1.19 -25.02 -4.21
N GLY A 89 -0.44 -25.38 -5.25
CA GLY A 89 0.06 -24.45 -6.25
C GLY A 89 1.21 -23.58 -5.72
N SER A 90 1.20 -22.29 -6.05
CA SER A 90 2.23 -21.34 -5.63
C SER A 90 1.66 -20.25 -4.71
N LEU A 91 2.52 -19.67 -3.88
CA LEU A 91 2.19 -18.51 -3.03
C LEU A 91 2.73 -17.21 -3.62
N ALA A 92 2.83 -17.12 -4.95
CA ALA A 92 3.47 -15.99 -5.63
C ALA A 92 2.86 -14.64 -5.23
N ASN A 93 1.54 -14.56 -5.05
CA ASN A 93 0.87 -13.34 -4.59
C ASN A 93 1.17 -13.03 -3.12
N SER A 94 1.29 -14.05 -2.25
CA SER A 94 1.70 -13.85 -0.86
C SER A 94 3.13 -13.34 -0.77
N ASP A 95 4.04 -13.89 -1.59
CA ASP A 95 5.41 -13.40 -1.70
C ASP A 95 5.44 -11.96 -2.24
N LYS A 96 4.65 -11.65 -3.28
CA LYS A 96 4.53 -10.30 -3.83
C LYS A 96 4.07 -9.29 -2.79
N ILE A 97 3.05 -9.63 -2.01
CA ILE A 97 2.56 -8.78 -0.91
C ILE A 97 3.61 -8.62 0.19
N MET A 98 4.32 -9.69 0.55
CA MET A 98 5.37 -9.63 1.56
C MET A 98 6.52 -8.70 1.14
N HIS A 99 6.92 -8.73 -0.13
CA HIS A 99 8.05 -7.95 -0.62
C HIS A 99 7.67 -6.51 -0.99
N ASP A 100 6.51 -6.31 -1.63
CA ASP A 100 6.16 -5.06 -2.30
C ASP A 100 4.89 -4.39 -1.75
N GLY A 101 4.19 -5.06 -0.84
CA GLY A 101 2.96 -4.57 -0.23
C GLY A 101 3.19 -3.82 1.08
N PHE A 102 2.51 -2.68 1.22
CA PHE A 102 2.37 -1.94 2.47
C PHE A 102 1.07 -1.14 2.47
N TRP A 103 0.64 -0.66 3.63
CA TRP A 103 -0.54 0.18 3.78
C TRP A 103 -0.23 1.46 4.54
N ILE A 104 -0.91 2.55 4.15
CA ILE A 104 -0.95 3.83 4.86
C ILE A 104 -2.33 4.04 5.49
N GLY A 105 -2.41 4.96 6.45
CA GLY A 105 -3.61 5.15 7.26
C GLY A 105 -4.79 5.78 6.49
N VAL A 106 -6.01 5.34 6.81
CA VAL A 106 -7.28 6.02 6.46
C VAL A 106 -8.17 6.26 7.69
N TYR A 107 -7.62 6.11 8.90
CA TYR A 107 -8.40 6.16 10.14
C TYR A 107 -9.08 7.54 10.34
N PRO A 108 -10.18 7.62 11.11
CA PRO A 108 -11.00 8.84 11.17
C PRO A 108 -10.32 10.11 11.67
N GLY A 109 -9.25 10.00 12.47
CA GLY A 109 -8.50 11.17 12.93
C GLY A 109 -7.52 11.73 11.90
N ILE A 110 -7.36 11.08 10.73
CA ILE A 110 -6.63 11.69 9.61
C ILE A 110 -7.50 12.78 9.03
N THR A 111 -7.02 14.01 9.19
CA THR A 111 -7.66 15.22 8.67
C THR A 111 -7.40 15.39 7.18
N LYS A 112 -8.15 16.29 6.53
CA LYS A 112 -7.91 16.63 5.12
C LYS A 112 -6.48 17.15 4.91
N THR A 113 -5.98 18.00 5.80
CA THR A 113 -4.61 18.52 5.75
C THR A 113 -3.57 17.42 5.81
N MET A 114 -3.78 16.39 6.63
CA MET A 114 -2.90 15.23 6.70
C MET A 114 -2.94 14.40 5.41
N VAL A 115 -4.11 14.19 4.81
CA VAL A 115 -4.23 13.53 3.50
C VAL A 115 -3.52 14.34 2.41
N ASP A 116 -3.67 15.66 2.39
CA ASP A 116 -3.04 16.52 1.40
C ASP A 116 -1.51 16.55 1.57
N TYR A 117 -1.03 16.51 2.81
CA TYR A 117 0.39 16.32 3.11
C TYR A 117 0.90 14.96 2.59
N MET A 118 0.17 13.86 2.82
CA MET A 118 0.54 12.55 2.27
C MET A 118 0.68 12.58 0.74
N LYS A 119 -0.29 13.20 0.05
CA LYS A 119 -0.24 13.37 -1.42
C LYS A 119 0.96 14.22 -1.85
N GLN A 120 1.27 15.29 -1.12
CA GLN A 120 2.43 16.14 -1.42
C GLN A 120 3.74 15.38 -1.28
N VAL A 121 3.94 14.65 -0.17
CA VAL A 121 5.15 13.86 0.06
C VAL A 121 5.31 12.79 -1.01
N VAL A 122 4.23 12.09 -1.38
CA VAL A 122 4.29 11.12 -2.49
C VAL A 122 4.67 11.81 -3.80
N ARG A 123 4.10 12.97 -4.13
CA ARG A 123 4.50 13.72 -5.34
C ARG A 123 5.99 14.05 -5.34
N LEU A 124 6.53 14.52 -4.21
CA LEU A 124 7.96 14.83 -4.10
C LEU A 124 8.83 13.59 -4.31
N PHE A 125 8.43 12.44 -3.78
CA PHE A 125 9.09 11.17 -4.03
C PHE A 125 9.04 10.78 -5.52
N MET A 126 7.87 10.85 -6.14
CA MET A 126 7.71 10.50 -7.56
C MET A 126 8.57 11.43 -8.44
N SER A 127 8.59 12.73 -8.17
CA SER A 127 9.44 13.69 -8.87
C SER A 127 10.94 13.41 -8.70
N SER A 128 11.39 12.98 -7.51
CA SER A 128 12.81 12.63 -7.29
C SER A 128 13.23 11.37 -8.06
N LYS A 129 12.26 10.54 -8.47
CA LYS A 129 12.43 9.40 -9.37
C LYS A 129 12.22 9.75 -10.84
N SER A 130 12.18 11.04 -11.19
CA SER A 130 11.89 11.55 -12.54
C SER A 130 10.53 11.09 -13.10
N ILE A 131 9.57 10.80 -12.22
CA ILE A 131 8.21 10.43 -12.60
C ILE A 131 7.33 11.67 -12.54
N SER A 132 6.86 12.13 -13.71
CA SER A 132 5.83 13.15 -13.82
C SER A 132 4.46 12.51 -14.08
N VAL A 133 3.41 13.19 -13.63
CA VAL A 133 2.04 12.81 -13.96
C VAL A 133 1.83 13.18 -15.42
N ARG A 134 1.51 12.18 -16.26
CA ARG A 134 1.04 12.47 -17.62
C ARG A 134 -0.35 13.09 -17.48
N ASN A 135 -0.47 14.38 -17.83
CA ASN A 135 -1.75 15.07 -17.94
C ASN A 135 -2.64 14.39 -18.99
#